data_AF-A0A560KKU2-F1
#
_entry.id   AF-A0A560KKU2-F1
#
_cell.length_a   1.000
_cell.length_b   1.000
_cell.length_c   1.000
_cell.angle_alpha   90.00
_cell.angle_beta   90.00
_cell.angle_gamma   90.00
#
_symmetry.space_group_name_H-M   'P 1'
#
loop_
_entity.id
_entity.type
_entity.pdbx_description
1 polymer ?
#
loop_
_entity_poly.entity_id
_entity_poly.type
_entity_poly.pdbx_seq_one_letter_code
_entity_poly.pdbx_strand_id
1 'polypeptide(L)'
;MGSKLSITLLALAALTTVAQAQDKSSDIIARGEYLARAGDCTACHTAPEGRLFAGGRAMPTPFGTLYTSNITPDPETGIGRWSADDFYKTMHSGRFPDGGLIYPAMPFASYTKVTRADSDAIFAYLRSIPPVDQKNRPHDLRFPYDNRQLILGWRTLYFREGEFKPDPTKSAEWNRGAYLVEGLGHCSMCHSPINALGGTSKSDAFKGGLIPMQNWYAPSLTSNREAGLGDWSIKDITDLLQTGVSARGVVYGPMAEVVHNSLQYLSDEDTRAMAVYLKGISEPSPPPPASSALPTTESSLLISLQDRLRQELCELSRHAGRRQAAALAAARQQPVDRDGVGGEPDPHGAQWWLSAGHQGQPDALWHAALRRAPLRQRGRRRRFLHPHRLGQSRHAGLGARGQRAALRAAELRDVMINSDPPTSPAAADQAVEEVVAQGPSGALVLAGIATACVVAMWLAFYLFVFLPRGPLQ
;
A
#
# COMPACT_ATOMS: atom_id res chain seq x y z
N MET A 1 -7.37 53.32 -50.34
CA MET A 1 -8.17 52.41 -49.47
C MET A 1 -7.53 51.04 -49.25
N GLY A 2 -6.59 50.56 -50.08
CA GLY A 2 -5.97 49.23 -49.90
C GLY A 2 -5.10 49.03 -48.66
N SER A 3 -4.32 50.04 -48.24
CA SER A 3 -3.38 49.90 -47.10
C SER A 3 -4.06 49.75 -45.73
N LYS A 4 -5.24 50.36 -45.52
CA LYS A 4 -5.98 50.24 -44.26
C LYS A 4 -6.64 48.86 -44.10
N LEU A 5 -7.13 48.25 -45.19
CA LEU A 5 -7.69 46.89 -45.16
C LEU A 5 -6.62 45.83 -44.86
N SER A 6 -5.41 45.98 -45.41
CA SER A 6 -4.31 45.04 -45.16
C SER A 6 -3.83 45.04 -43.71
N ILE A 7 -3.83 46.20 -43.03
CA ILE A 7 -3.43 46.30 -41.62
C ILE A 7 -4.47 45.67 -40.69
N THR A 8 -5.78 45.83 -41.00
CA THR A 8 -6.85 45.24 -40.18
C THR A 8 -6.91 43.71 -40.33
N LEU A 9 -6.67 43.17 -41.52
CA LEU A 9 -6.57 41.72 -41.74
C LEU A 9 -5.34 41.09 -41.07
N LEU A 10 -4.20 41.79 -41.05
CA LEU A 10 -2.98 41.30 -40.37
C LEU A 10 -3.14 41.27 -38.84
N ALA A 11 -3.81 42.28 -38.27
CA ALA A 11 -4.08 42.35 -36.84
C ALA A 11 -5.05 41.25 -36.38
N LEU A 12 -6.09 40.96 -37.17
CA LEU A 12 -7.06 39.90 -36.84
C LEU A 12 -6.43 38.50 -36.93
N ALA A 13 -5.55 38.26 -37.90
CA ALA A 13 -4.79 37.01 -38.01
C ALA A 13 -3.82 36.80 -36.82
N ALA A 14 -3.13 37.86 -36.38
CA ALA A 14 -2.22 37.81 -35.23
C ALA A 14 -2.97 37.52 -33.92
N LEU A 15 -4.16 38.09 -33.73
CA LEU A 15 -5.03 37.84 -32.56
C LEU A 15 -5.51 36.37 -32.51
N THR A 16 -5.88 35.78 -33.66
CA THR A 16 -6.27 34.37 -33.71
C THR A 16 -5.11 33.41 -33.42
N THR A 17 -3.89 33.73 -33.85
CA THR A 17 -2.72 32.87 -33.59
C THR A 17 -2.29 32.87 -32.12
N VAL A 18 -2.41 34.00 -31.43
CA VAL A 18 -2.05 34.09 -30.00
C VAL A 18 -3.07 33.36 -29.13
N ALA A 19 -4.36 33.47 -29.45
CA ALA A 19 -5.41 32.74 -28.74
C ALA A 19 -5.25 31.22 -28.87
N GLN A 20 -4.99 30.70 -30.09
CA GLN A 20 -4.76 29.26 -30.29
C GLN A 20 -3.47 28.74 -29.64
N ALA A 21 -2.42 29.56 -29.52
CA ALA A 21 -1.18 29.17 -28.85
C ALA A 21 -1.35 29.10 -27.32
N GLN A 22 -2.09 30.05 -26.74
CA GLN A 22 -2.42 30.07 -25.31
C GLN A 22 -3.27 28.85 -24.93
N ASP A 23 -4.28 28.54 -25.74
CA ASP A 23 -5.21 27.41 -25.52
C ASP A 23 -4.49 26.05 -25.53
N LYS A 24 -3.59 25.85 -26.52
CA LYS A 24 -2.74 24.66 -26.58
C LYS A 24 -1.78 24.54 -25.39
N SER A 25 -1.24 25.66 -24.90
CA SER A 25 -0.35 25.65 -23.73
C SER A 25 -1.12 25.30 -22.46
N SER A 26 -2.34 25.80 -22.27
CA SER A 26 -3.19 25.44 -21.13
C SER A 26 -3.59 23.96 -21.16
N ASP A 27 -3.90 23.41 -22.34
CA ASP A 27 -4.25 22.00 -22.48
C ASP A 27 -3.09 21.06 -22.12
N ILE A 28 -1.87 21.40 -22.55
CA ILE A 28 -0.66 20.63 -22.22
C ILE A 28 -0.40 20.67 -20.70
N ILE A 29 -0.53 21.84 -20.06
CA ILE A 29 -0.34 21.97 -18.61
C ILE A 29 -1.41 21.18 -17.85
N ALA A 30 -2.67 21.27 -18.25
CA ALA A 30 -3.76 20.50 -17.62
C ALA A 30 -3.56 18.98 -17.77
N ARG A 31 -3.13 18.53 -18.96
CA ARG A 31 -2.72 17.14 -19.18
C ARG A 31 -1.55 16.75 -18.29
N GLY A 32 -0.55 17.61 -18.16
CA GLY A 32 0.61 17.41 -17.30
C GLY A 32 0.25 17.27 -15.83
N GLU A 33 -0.66 18.11 -15.34
CA GLU A 33 -1.19 18.04 -13.97
C GLU A 33 -1.91 16.72 -13.74
N TYR A 34 -2.77 16.32 -14.67
CA TYR A 34 -3.48 15.04 -14.64
C TYR A 34 -2.50 13.85 -14.56
N LEU A 35 -1.48 13.83 -15.42
CA LEU A 35 -0.49 12.76 -15.45
C LEU A 35 0.45 12.78 -14.24
N ALA A 36 0.78 13.97 -13.69
CA ALA A 36 1.57 14.09 -12.47
C ALA A 36 0.82 13.53 -11.25
N ARG A 37 -0.52 13.71 -11.21
CA ARG A 37 -1.39 13.03 -10.24
C ARG A 37 -1.42 11.53 -10.48
N ALA A 38 -1.65 11.08 -11.72
CA ALA A 38 -1.64 9.66 -12.07
C ALA A 38 -0.35 8.95 -11.66
N GLY A 39 0.79 9.63 -11.85
CA GLY A 39 2.13 9.17 -11.45
C GLY A 39 2.49 9.38 -9.99
N ASP A 40 1.51 9.76 -9.15
CA ASP A 40 1.67 9.95 -7.71
C ASP A 40 2.87 10.86 -7.33
N CYS A 41 3.19 11.84 -8.19
CA CYS A 41 4.40 12.66 -8.05
C CYS A 41 4.37 13.43 -6.72
N THR A 42 3.19 13.89 -6.31
CA THR A 42 2.99 14.66 -5.08
C THR A 42 3.27 13.83 -3.84
N ALA A 43 2.88 12.55 -3.80
CA ALA A 43 3.06 11.70 -2.61
C ALA A 43 4.54 11.53 -2.22
N CYS A 44 5.42 11.48 -3.23
CA CYS A 44 6.86 11.36 -3.02
C CYS A 44 7.53 12.74 -2.89
N HIS A 45 7.27 13.65 -3.83
CA HIS A 45 7.99 14.92 -3.91
C HIS A 45 7.43 16.02 -3.01
N THR A 46 6.51 15.71 -2.09
CA THR A 46 6.03 16.65 -1.09
C THR A 46 6.21 16.05 0.30
N ALA A 47 7.05 16.67 1.12
CA ALA A 47 7.18 16.31 2.53
C ALA A 47 5.87 16.62 3.30
N PRO A 48 5.57 15.91 4.40
CA PRO A 48 4.50 16.32 5.32
C PRO A 48 4.69 17.78 5.74
N GLU A 49 3.63 18.59 5.60
CA GLU A 49 3.65 20.05 5.85
C GLU A 49 4.63 20.86 4.97
N GLY A 50 5.25 20.21 3.98
CA GLY A 50 6.16 20.83 3.03
C GLY A 50 5.45 21.59 1.91
N ARG A 51 6.23 22.36 1.15
CA ARG A 51 5.74 22.96 -0.09
C ARG A 51 5.56 21.89 -1.16
N LEU A 52 4.52 22.04 -1.98
CA LEU A 52 4.20 21.12 -3.07
C LEU A 52 5.43 20.91 -3.97
N PHE A 53 5.79 19.65 -4.22
CA PHE A 53 6.90 19.24 -5.10
C PHE A 53 8.32 19.66 -4.67
N ALA A 54 8.49 20.26 -3.50
CA ALA A 54 9.79 20.76 -3.02
C ALA A 54 10.71 19.67 -2.43
N GLY A 55 10.29 18.41 -2.46
CA GLY A 55 11.06 17.26 -2.00
C GLY A 55 11.19 17.20 -0.48
N GLY A 56 12.25 16.55 -0.02
CA GLY A 56 12.61 16.44 1.41
C GLY A 56 11.85 15.37 2.17
N ARG A 57 10.96 14.60 1.53
CA ARG A 57 10.25 13.49 2.19
C ARG A 57 11.24 12.37 2.52
N ALA A 58 11.28 11.97 3.79
CA ALA A 58 12.05 10.81 4.23
C ALA A 58 11.33 9.51 3.85
N MET A 59 12.06 8.59 3.23
CA MET A 59 11.57 7.27 2.84
C MET A 59 12.47 6.20 3.47
N PRO A 60 12.07 5.63 4.62
CA PRO A 60 12.84 4.56 5.25
C PRO A 60 12.78 3.31 4.39
N THR A 61 13.95 2.70 4.17
CA THR A 61 14.12 1.43 3.46
C THR A 61 14.96 0.48 4.32
N PRO A 62 14.98 -0.83 4.00
CA PRO A 62 15.90 -1.77 4.65
C PRO A 62 17.38 -1.40 4.47
N PHE A 63 17.72 -0.47 3.57
CA PHE A 63 19.08 -0.09 3.25
C PHE A 63 19.51 1.25 3.89
N GLY A 64 18.58 1.93 4.57
CA GLY A 64 18.74 3.27 5.11
C GLY A 64 17.60 4.19 4.66
N THR A 65 17.76 5.50 4.82
CA THR A 65 16.72 6.48 4.50
C THR A 65 17.06 7.21 3.21
N LEU A 66 16.16 7.12 2.24
CA LEU A 66 16.18 7.95 1.03
C LEU A 66 15.43 9.26 1.30
N TYR A 67 15.80 10.33 0.59
CA TYR A 67 15.12 11.62 0.65
C TYR A 67 14.72 12.04 -0.76
N THR A 68 13.46 12.42 -0.94
CA THR A 68 12.97 12.85 -2.25
C THR A 68 13.52 14.22 -2.66
N SER A 69 13.64 14.43 -3.97
CA SER A 69 14.23 15.66 -4.52
C SER A 69 13.20 16.74 -4.78
N ASN A 70 13.62 18.00 -4.76
CA ASN A 70 12.85 19.14 -5.24
C ASN A 70 12.71 19.07 -6.76
N ILE A 71 11.48 19.03 -7.26
CA ILE A 71 11.15 19.01 -8.69
C ILE A 71 10.38 20.25 -9.14
N THR A 72 10.41 21.32 -8.33
CA THR A 72 9.89 22.64 -8.70
C THR A 72 10.79 23.31 -9.76
N PRO A 73 10.35 24.35 -10.46
CA PRO A 73 11.15 25.02 -11.49
C PRO A 73 12.21 25.96 -10.92
N ASP A 74 12.58 25.81 -9.64
CA ASP A 74 13.69 26.54 -9.03
C ASP A 74 15.02 26.19 -9.74
N PRO A 75 15.80 27.19 -10.19
CA PRO A 75 16.99 26.96 -11.02
C PRO A 75 18.20 26.42 -10.25
N GLU A 76 18.27 26.57 -8.93
CA GLU A 76 19.44 26.17 -8.14
C GLU A 76 19.23 24.84 -7.42
N THR A 77 18.02 24.59 -6.94
CA THR A 77 17.70 23.47 -6.06
C THR A 77 16.68 22.50 -6.65
N GLY A 78 15.91 22.95 -7.66
CA GLY A 78 14.92 22.15 -8.39
C GLY A 78 15.37 21.75 -9.79
N ILE A 79 14.40 21.56 -10.69
CA ILE A 79 14.60 21.21 -12.10
C ILE A 79 14.56 22.46 -13.01
N GLY A 80 14.78 23.64 -12.45
CA GLY A 80 14.66 24.94 -13.13
C GLY A 80 15.58 25.13 -14.34
N ARG A 81 16.70 24.39 -14.39
CA ARG A 81 17.67 24.42 -15.50
C ARG A 81 17.55 23.25 -16.47
N TRP A 82 16.66 22.30 -16.21
CA TRP A 82 16.51 21.11 -17.05
C TRP A 82 15.80 21.46 -18.34
N SER A 83 16.17 20.78 -19.43
CA SER A 83 15.36 20.75 -20.66
C SER A 83 14.28 19.67 -20.58
N ALA A 84 13.32 19.70 -21.50
CA ALA A 84 12.34 18.62 -21.64
C ALA A 84 13.02 17.27 -21.96
N ASP A 85 14.11 17.29 -22.74
CA ASP A 85 14.91 16.11 -23.04
C ASP A 85 15.60 15.54 -21.80
N ASP A 86 16.09 16.41 -20.92
CA ASP A 86 16.70 15.99 -19.65
C ASP A 86 15.67 15.31 -18.76
N PHE A 87 14.49 15.92 -18.61
CA PHE A 87 13.39 15.35 -17.84
C PHE A 87 12.94 13.99 -18.40
N TYR A 88 12.73 13.90 -19.72
CA TYR A 88 12.38 12.65 -20.40
C TYR A 88 13.42 11.56 -20.17
N LYS A 89 14.72 11.87 -20.36
CA LYS A 89 15.82 10.93 -20.12
C LYS A 89 15.91 10.50 -18.66
N THR A 90 15.67 11.40 -17.71
CA THR A 90 15.65 11.07 -16.28
C THR A 90 14.52 10.11 -15.95
N MET A 91 13.30 10.36 -16.43
CA MET A 91 12.18 9.45 -16.26
C MET A 91 12.43 8.08 -16.91
N HIS A 92 13.01 8.07 -18.12
CA HIS A 92 13.18 6.86 -18.90
C HIS A 92 14.33 6.00 -18.48
N SER A 93 15.46 6.63 -18.16
CA SER A 93 16.71 5.94 -17.92
C SER A 93 17.11 5.99 -16.45
N GLY A 94 16.42 6.70 -15.56
CA GLY A 94 16.83 6.81 -14.16
C GLY A 94 18.22 7.43 -14.01
N ARG A 95 18.56 8.41 -14.86
CA ARG A 95 19.82 9.16 -14.83
C ARG A 95 19.55 10.65 -14.72
N PHE A 96 20.31 11.32 -13.86
CA PHE A 96 20.35 12.77 -13.82
C PHE A 96 21.00 13.34 -15.08
N PRO A 97 20.79 14.63 -15.39
CA PRO A 97 21.39 15.28 -16.56
C PRO A 97 22.93 15.29 -16.54
N ASP A 98 23.54 15.26 -15.35
CA ASP A 98 24.98 15.14 -15.15
C ASP A 98 25.52 13.71 -15.32
N GLY A 99 24.66 12.73 -15.62
CA GLY A 99 24.98 11.32 -15.79
C GLY A 99 24.92 10.49 -14.50
N GLY A 100 24.65 11.11 -13.35
CA GLY A 100 24.47 10.43 -12.07
C GLY A 100 23.29 9.44 -12.10
N LEU A 101 23.40 8.32 -11.39
CA LEU A 101 22.35 7.29 -11.36
C LEU A 101 21.26 7.63 -10.34
N ILE A 102 20.01 7.27 -10.58
CA ILE A 102 18.92 7.43 -9.61
C ILE A 102 18.69 6.12 -8.88
N TYR A 103 18.43 6.19 -7.56
CA TYR A 103 18.07 5.01 -6.79
C TYR A 103 16.68 4.49 -7.22
N PRO A 104 16.49 3.17 -7.37
CA PRO A 104 15.24 2.57 -7.87
C PRO A 104 13.96 2.85 -7.07
N ALA A 105 14.07 3.50 -5.91
CA ALA A 105 12.89 4.01 -5.19
C ALA A 105 12.12 5.06 -6.00
N MET A 106 12.79 5.80 -6.89
CA MET A 106 12.10 6.51 -7.96
C MET A 106 11.78 5.48 -9.05
N PRO A 107 10.52 5.25 -9.43
CA PRO A 107 10.10 4.10 -10.21
C PRO A 107 10.39 4.29 -11.71
N PHE A 108 11.62 4.64 -12.07
CA PHE A 108 12.05 4.81 -13.47
C PHE A 108 11.89 3.53 -14.29
N ALA A 109 11.89 2.35 -13.65
CA ALA A 109 11.63 1.07 -14.31
C ALA A 109 10.19 0.95 -14.84
N SER A 110 9.25 1.69 -14.24
CA SER A 110 7.87 1.84 -14.71
C SER A 110 7.72 3.09 -15.59
N TYR A 111 8.28 4.23 -15.16
CA TYR A 111 8.18 5.50 -15.91
C TYR A 111 8.84 5.48 -17.29
N THR A 112 9.75 4.55 -17.53
CA THR A 112 10.27 4.27 -18.89
C THR A 112 9.19 3.91 -19.91
N LYS A 113 7.98 3.56 -19.45
CA LYS A 113 6.82 3.27 -20.30
C LYS A 113 6.11 4.53 -20.82
N VAL A 114 6.29 5.67 -20.15
CA VAL A 114 5.58 6.92 -20.42
C VAL A 114 5.98 7.47 -21.79
N THR A 115 5.02 7.87 -22.61
CA THR A 115 5.36 8.43 -23.93
C THR A 115 6.08 9.77 -23.81
N ARG A 116 6.90 10.12 -24.82
CA ARG A 116 7.52 11.44 -24.91
C ARG A 116 6.53 12.59 -24.71
N ALA A 117 5.37 12.54 -25.36
CA ALA A 117 4.37 13.59 -25.27
C ALA A 117 3.81 13.74 -23.84
N ASP A 118 3.61 12.63 -23.13
CA ASP A 118 3.13 12.63 -21.75
C ASP A 118 4.21 13.12 -20.78
N SER A 119 5.47 12.75 -21.00
CA SER A 119 6.61 13.26 -20.23
C SER A 119 6.77 14.78 -20.40
N ASP A 120 6.67 15.28 -21.63
CA ASP A 120 6.73 16.72 -21.92
C ASP A 120 5.56 17.48 -21.28
N ALA A 121 4.36 16.89 -21.26
CA ALA A 121 3.22 17.48 -20.58
C ALA A 121 3.44 17.58 -19.06
N ILE A 122 3.90 16.50 -18.42
CA ILE A 122 4.27 16.52 -16.99
C ILE A 122 5.32 17.60 -16.73
N PHE A 123 6.35 17.67 -17.57
CA PHE A 123 7.39 18.69 -17.44
C PHE A 123 6.81 20.10 -17.55
N ALA A 124 5.96 20.37 -18.56
CA ALA A 124 5.29 21.66 -18.73
C ALA A 124 4.47 22.06 -17.50
N TYR A 125 3.75 21.10 -16.88
CA TYR A 125 3.06 21.34 -15.62
C TYR A 125 4.03 21.71 -14.48
N LEU A 126 5.09 20.93 -14.28
CA LEU A 126 6.12 21.23 -13.28
C LEU A 126 6.86 22.55 -13.55
N ARG A 127 6.88 23.03 -14.79
CA ARG A 127 7.39 24.36 -15.14
C ARG A 127 6.44 25.50 -14.79
N SER A 128 5.15 25.21 -14.64
CA SER A 128 4.10 26.19 -14.39
C SER A 128 3.84 26.48 -12.91
N ILE A 129 4.26 25.57 -12.01
CA ILE A 129 4.07 25.73 -10.57
C ILE A 129 5.06 26.75 -9.96
N PRO A 130 4.76 27.31 -8.77
CA PRO A 130 5.70 28.20 -8.09
C PRO A 130 7.05 27.52 -7.78
N PRO A 131 8.19 28.19 -8.03
CA PRO A 131 9.49 27.67 -7.63
C PRO A 131 9.64 27.70 -6.11
N VAL A 132 10.35 26.72 -5.57
CA VAL A 132 10.69 26.66 -4.14
C VAL A 132 12.19 26.45 -4.03
N ASP A 133 12.88 27.40 -3.40
CA ASP A 133 14.29 27.25 -3.02
C ASP A 133 14.39 26.31 -1.81
N GLN A 134 14.62 25.03 -2.10
CA GLN A 134 14.78 23.98 -1.10
C GLN A 134 15.84 23.00 -1.57
N LYS A 135 17.02 23.07 -0.94
CA LYS A 135 18.15 22.18 -1.24
C LYS A 135 17.81 20.72 -0.94
N ASN A 136 18.18 19.85 -1.87
CA ASN A 136 18.06 18.41 -1.70
C ASN A 136 18.96 17.92 -0.57
N ARG A 137 18.42 17.02 0.26
CA ARG A 137 19.17 16.36 1.33
C ARG A 137 19.87 15.11 0.77
N PRO A 138 21.16 14.88 1.08
CA PRO A 138 21.82 13.62 0.80
C PRO A 138 21.11 12.43 1.47
N HIS A 139 21.12 11.27 0.83
CA HIS A 139 20.57 10.04 1.43
C HIS A 139 21.41 9.57 2.61
N ASP A 140 20.75 8.93 3.57
CA ASP A 140 21.38 8.30 4.73
C ASP A 140 21.33 6.78 4.54
N LEU A 141 22.18 6.30 3.64
CA LEU A 141 22.27 4.89 3.28
C LEU A 141 23.45 4.25 3.99
N ARG A 142 23.27 2.99 4.41
CA ARG A 142 24.33 2.22 5.05
C ARG A 142 25.23 1.62 3.98
N PHE A 143 26.54 1.57 4.25
CA PHE A 143 27.45 0.81 3.41
C PHE A 143 26.98 -0.66 3.28
N PRO A 144 26.99 -1.25 2.06
CA PRO A 144 27.55 -0.72 0.81
C PRO A 144 26.54 0.05 -0.09
N TYR A 145 25.31 0.27 0.36
CA TYR A 145 24.21 0.82 -0.46
C TYR A 145 24.36 2.32 -0.76
N ASP A 146 25.21 3.03 -0.02
CA ASP A 146 25.65 4.40 -0.29
C ASP A 146 26.54 4.50 -1.54
N ASN A 147 27.16 3.40 -1.98
CA ASN A 147 27.90 3.33 -3.23
C ASN A 147 26.95 3.27 -4.44
N ARG A 148 26.72 4.44 -5.04
CA ARG A 148 25.82 4.64 -6.17
C ARG A 148 26.18 3.84 -7.43
N GLN A 149 27.42 3.37 -7.57
CA GLN A 149 27.83 2.55 -8.72
C GLN A 149 27.21 1.14 -8.70
N LEU A 150 26.78 0.65 -7.53
CA LEU A 150 26.06 -0.63 -7.43
C LEU A 150 24.75 -0.62 -8.23
N ILE A 151 24.18 0.56 -8.50
CA ILE A 151 23.00 0.71 -9.33
C ILE A 151 23.25 0.25 -10.77
N LEU A 152 24.48 0.32 -11.29
CA LEU A 152 24.79 -0.24 -12.61
C LEU A 152 24.52 -1.74 -12.66
N GLY A 153 24.93 -2.49 -11.63
CA GLY A 153 24.67 -3.92 -11.51
C GLY A 153 23.19 -4.23 -11.26
N TRP A 154 22.51 -3.44 -10.42
CA TRP A 154 21.07 -3.62 -10.20
C TRP A 154 20.27 -3.46 -11.50
N ARG A 155 20.63 -2.46 -12.32
CA ARG A 155 19.92 -2.17 -13.57
C ARG A 155 20.08 -3.26 -14.63
N THR A 156 21.23 -3.93 -14.70
CA THR A 156 21.40 -5.04 -15.66
C THR A 156 20.48 -6.22 -15.35
N LEU A 157 20.08 -6.38 -14.09
CA LEU A 157 19.20 -7.45 -13.63
C LEU A 157 17.71 -7.06 -13.74
N TYR A 158 17.34 -5.85 -13.33
CA TYR A 158 15.94 -5.48 -13.07
C TYR A 158 15.38 -4.37 -13.96
N PHE A 159 16.18 -3.74 -14.83
CA PHE A 159 15.74 -2.62 -15.64
C PHE A 159 15.82 -2.92 -17.14
N ARG A 160 14.72 -2.62 -17.85
CA ARG A 160 14.63 -2.66 -19.31
C ARG A 160 14.00 -1.36 -19.78
N GLU A 161 14.80 -0.52 -20.42
CA GLU A 161 14.36 0.76 -20.95
C GLU A 161 13.40 0.57 -22.14
N GLY A 162 12.37 1.41 -22.21
CA GLY A 162 11.56 1.57 -23.41
C GLY A 162 10.09 1.85 -23.13
N GLU A 163 9.55 2.75 -23.96
CA GLU A 163 8.16 3.17 -23.95
C GLU A 163 7.20 1.98 -24.04
N PHE A 164 5.97 2.19 -23.57
CA PHE A 164 4.91 1.21 -23.68
C PHE A 164 4.61 0.90 -25.16
N LYS A 165 4.43 -0.39 -25.44
CA LYS A 165 4.06 -0.87 -26.78
C LYS A 165 2.70 -1.56 -26.67
N PRO A 166 1.65 -1.03 -27.32
CA PRO A 166 0.35 -1.69 -27.33
C PRO A 166 0.43 -3.11 -27.87
N ASP A 167 -0.28 -4.02 -27.21
CA ASP A 167 -0.50 -5.38 -27.69
C ASP A 167 -1.62 -5.35 -28.75
N PRO A 168 -1.33 -5.70 -30.03
CA PRO A 168 -2.31 -5.66 -31.10
C PRO A 168 -3.43 -6.71 -30.94
N THR A 169 -3.25 -7.70 -30.06
CA THR A 169 -4.26 -8.71 -29.75
C THR A 169 -5.26 -8.26 -28.69
N LYS A 170 -5.03 -7.10 -28.06
CA LYS A 170 -5.84 -6.54 -26.98
C LYS A 170 -6.60 -5.30 -27.46
N SER A 171 -7.71 -4.99 -26.77
CA SER A 171 -8.49 -3.79 -27.07
C SER A 171 -7.71 -2.52 -26.76
N ALA A 172 -8.09 -1.40 -27.38
CA ALA A 172 -7.53 -0.09 -27.07
C ALA A 172 -7.68 0.26 -25.57
N GLU A 173 -8.84 -0.07 -25.00
CA GLU A 173 -9.13 0.12 -23.57
C GLU A 173 -8.19 -0.70 -22.67
N TRP A 174 -7.94 -1.98 -23.01
CA TRP A 174 -7.01 -2.81 -22.24
C TRP A 174 -5.58 -2.25 -22.33
N ASN A 175 -5.14 -1.83 -23.52
CA ASN A 175 -3.83 -1.22 -23.72
C ASN A 175 -3.69 0.12 -22.98
N ARG A 176 -4.76 0.91 -22.90
CA ARG A 176 -4.78 2.13 -22.08
C ARG A 176 -4.62 1.82 -20.60
N GLY A 177 -5.31 0.80 -20.11
CA GLY A 177 -5.17 0.32 -18.74
C GLY A 177 -3.76 -0.17 -18.43
N ALA A 178 -3.19 -0.98 -19.32
CA ALA A 178 -1.82 -1.48 -19.21
C ALA A 178 -0.80 -0.33 -19.13
N TYR A 179 -0.92 0.66 -20.02
CA TYR A 179 -0.08 1.86 -20.01
C TYR A 179 -0.09 2.59 -18.68
N LEU A 180 -1.27 2.77 -18.09
CA LEU A 180 -1.44 3.47 -16.82
C LEU A 180 -0.95 2.64 -15.62
N VAL A 181 -1.28 1.34 -15.58
CA VAL A 181 -0.93 0.45 -14.46
C VAL A 181 0.56 0.10 -14.44
N GLU A 182 1.16 -0.19 -15.60
CA GLU A 182 2.58 -0.54 -15.71
C GLU A 182 3.51 0.69 -15.76
N GLY A 183 2.99 1.83 -16.22
CA GLY A 183 3.70 3.10 -16.36
C GLY A 183 3.58 3.98 -15.12
N LEU A 184 2.79 5.05 -15.22
CA LEU A 184 2.68 6.07 -14.16
C LEU A 184 2.14 5.50 -12.83
N GLY A 185 1.17 4.58 -12.87
CA GLY A 185 0.62 3.97 -11.68
C GLY A 185 1.56 2.96 -11.00
N HIS A 186 2.62 2.51 -11.70
CA HIS A 186 3.69 1.64 -11.20
C HIS A 186 3.23 0.53 -10.23
N CYS A 187 2.06 -0.08 -10.50
CA CYS A 187 1.37 -0.87 -9.48
C CYS A 187 2.14 -2.13 -9.10
N SER A 188 2.94 -2.65 -10.03
CA SER A 188 3.84 -3.78 -9.80
C SER A 188 4.92 -3.49 -8.76
N MET A 189 5.24 -2.23 -8.46
CA MET A 189 6.27 -1.88 -7.48
C MET A 189 5.89 -2.34 -6.06
N CYS A 190 4.61 -2.27 -5.71
CA CYS A 190 4.12 -2.77 -4.42
C CYS A 190 3.50 -4.16 -4.54
N HIS A 191 2.75 -4.42 -5.62
CA HIS A 191 2.04 -5.69 -5.81
C HIS A 191 2.91 -6.82 -6.39
N SER A 192 4.23 -6.79 -6.19
CA SER A 192 5.12 -7.88 -6.61
C SER A 192 6.12 -8.18 -5.49
N PRO A 193 6.64 -9.42 -5.39
CA PRO A 193 7.64 -9.73 -4.40
C PRO A 193 8.93 -8.98 -4.71
N ILE A 194 9.50 -8.37 -3.68
CA ILE A 194 10.79 -7.70 -3.72
C ILE A 194 11.82 -8.63 -3.09
N ASN A 195 12.88 -8.96 -3.83
CA ASN A 195 13.97 -9.80 -3.34
C ASN A 195 14.98 -9.02 -2.48
N ALA A 196 15.98 -9.71 -1.94
CA ALA A 196 17.00 -9.11 -1.08
C ALA A 196 17.81 -7.98 -1.73
N LEU A 197 17.87 -7.92 -3.07
CA LEU A 197 18.55 -6.85 -3.82
C LEU A 197 17.64 -5.65 -4.09
N GLY A 198 16.41 -5.64 -3.57
CA GLY A 198 15.44 -4.57 -3.79
C GLY A 198 14.85 -4.58 -5.21
N GLY A 199 14.94 -5.69 -5.93
CA GLY A 199 14.39 -5.86 -7.28
C GLY A 199 13.19 -6.81 -7.31
N THR A 200 12.43 -6.77 -8.40
CA THR A 200 11.31 -7.68 -8.67
C THR A 200 11.56 -8.44 -9.97
N SER A 201 11.13 -9.70 -10.04
CA SER A 201 11.23 -10.52 -11.25
C SER A 201 10.03 -10.25 -12.15
N LYS A 202 10.22 -10.30 -13.48
CA LYS A 202 9.11 -10.13 -14.43
C LYS A 202 8.06 -11.25 -14.29
N SER A 203 8.50 -12.47 -13.95
CA SER A 203 7.60 -13.61 -13.77
C SER A 203 6.73 -13.50 -12.52
N ASP A 204 7.11 -12.65 -11.56
CA ASP A 204 6.36 -12.44 -10.32
C ASP A 204 5.66 -11.09 -10.24
N ALA A 205 5.66 -10.34 -11.35
CA ALA A 205 4.90 -9.11 -11.45
C ALA A 205 3.43 -9.36 -11.06
N PHE A 206 2.90 -8.49 -10.19
CA PHE A 206 1.52 -8.51 -9.72
C PHE A 206 1.12 -9.70 -8.81
N LYS A 207 2.08 -10.54 -8.39
CA LYS A 207 1.80 -11.69 -7.52
C LYS A 207 1.70 -11.38 -6.03
N GLY A 208 1.75 -10.11 -5.64
CA GLY A 208 1.70 -9.67 -4.26
C GLY A 208 3.07 -9.68 -3.58
N GLY A 209 3.21 -8.93 -2.50
CA GLY A 209 4.49 -8.77 -1.83
C GLY A 209 4.40 -7.98 -0.53
N LEU A 210 5.37 -8.20 0.35
CA LEU A 210 5.55 -7.36 1.53
C LEU A 210 6.22 -6.05 1.12
N ILE A 211 5.65 -4.93 1.55
CA ILE A 211 6.25 -3.60 1.42
C ILE A 211 7.25 -3.41 2.56
N PRO A 212 8.56 -3.38 2.28
CA PRO A 212 9.58 -3.35 3.32
C PRO A 212 9.49 -2.07 4.16
N MET A 213 9.71 -2.19 5.48
CA MET A 213 9.62 -1.09 6.47
C MET A 213 8.21 -0.61 6.84
N GLN A 214 7.18 -0.85 6.02
CA GLN A 214 5.79 -0.53 6.40
C GLN A 214 5.08 -1.71 7.08
N ASN A 215 5.71 -2.90 7.12
CA ASN A 215 5.12 -4.15 7.60
C ASN A 215 3.72 -4.40 7.01
N TRP A 216 3.57 -4.04 5.74
CA TRP A 216 2.31 -4.07 5.02
C TRP A 216 2.40 -5.10 3.89
N TYR A 217 1.35 -5.88 3.70
CA TYR A 217 1.25 -6.80 2.58
C TYR A 217 0.38 -6.20 1.48
N ALA A 218 0.97 -6.00 0.30
CA ALA A 218 0.24 -5.68 -0.91
C ALA A 218 -0.23 -7.00 -1.54
N PRO A 219 -1.54 -7.27 -1.59
CA PRO A 219 -2.05 -8.56 -2.04
C PRO A 219 -1.80 -8.80 -3.52
N SER A 220 -1.79 -10.06 -3.93
CA SER A 220 -1.71 -10.42 -5.35
C SER A 220 -2.87 -9.81 -6.14
N LEU A 221 -2.55 -9.17 -7.27
CA LEU A 221 -3.54 -8.67 -8.24
C LEU A 221 -3.85 -9.70 -9.33
N THR A 222 -3.11 -10.82 -9.38
CA THR A 222 -3.36 -11.91 -10.33
C THR A 222 -4.12 -13.07 -9.70
N SER A 223 -3.88 -13.40 -8.43
CA SER A 223 -4.52 -14.54 -7.76
C SER A 223 -5.87 -14.16 -7.17
N ASN A 224 -6.96 -14.69 -7.72
CA ASN A 224 -8.32 -14.47 -7.17
C ASN A 224 -8.53 -15.08 -5.78
N ARG A 225 -7.58 -15.88 -5.25
CA ARG A 225 -7.61 -16.32 -3.84
C ARG A 225 -7.23 -15.21 -2.86
N GLU A 226 -6.58 -14.16 -3.36
CA GLU A 226 -6.20 -12.97 -2.59
C GLU A 226 -7.01 -11.76 -3.08
N ALA A 227 -6.38 -10.81 -3.77
CA ALA A 227 -7.02 -9.62 -4.33
C ALA A 227 -7.03 -9.63 -5.86
N GLY A 228 -6.85 -10.80 -6.49
CA GLY A 228 -7.06 -10.95 -7.92
C GLY A 228 -8.47 -10.49 -8.30
N LEU A 229 -8.53 -9.70 -9.37
CA LEU A 229 -9.72 -8.95 -9.74
C LEU A 229 -10.55 -9.67 -10.82
N GLY A 230 -10.23 -10.92 -11.12
CA GLY A 230 -10.85 -11.73 -12.16
C GLY A 230 -12.36 -11.91 -11.96
N ASP A 231 -12.81 -12.08 -10.71
CA ASP A 231 -14.22 -12.27 -10.35
C ASP A 231 -14.94 -10.97 -9.93
N TRP A 232 -14.23 -9.84 -9.91
CA TRP A 232 -14.81 -8.55 -9.55
C TRP A 232 -15.53 -7.94 -10.76
N SER A 233 -16.62 -7.20 -10.52
CA SER A 233 -17.19 -6.40 -11.61
C SER A 233 -16.23 -5.26 -11.95
N ILE A 234 -16.25 -4.77 -13.20
CA ILE A 234 -15.47 -3.58 -13.58
C ILE A 234 -15.82 -2.41 -12.66
N LYS A 235 -17.11 -2.27 -12.30
CA LYS A 235 -17.58 -1.23 -11.38
C LYS A 235 -16.94 -1.35 -9.99
N ASP A 236 -16.85 -2.54 -9.41
CA ASP A 236 -16.25 -2.72 -8.09
C ASP A 236 -14.77 -2.33 -8.08
N ILE A 237 -14.06 -2.59 -9.18
CA ILE A 237 -12.65 -2.21 -9.33
C ILE A 237 -12.55 -0.69 -9.48
N THR A 238 -13.36 -0.07 -10.35
CA THR A 238 -13.34 1.39 -10.53
C THR A 238 -13.70 2.14 -9.26
N ASP A 239 -14.75 1.70 -8.55
CA ASP A 239 -15.17 2.29 -7.27
C ASP A 239 -14.03 2.22 -6.25
N LEU A 240 -13.33 1.08 -6.15
CA LEU A 240 -12.21 0.90 -5.23
C LEU A 240 -11.03 1.81 -5.59
N LEU A 241 -10.68 1.93 -6.88
CA LEU A 241 -9.57 2.76 -7.33
C LEU A 241 -9.85 4.26 -7.15
N GLN A 242 -11.06 4.73 -7.45
CA GLN A 242 -11.40 6.16 -7.36
C GLN A 242 -11.79 6.63 -5.96
N THR A 243 -12.54 5.81 -5.22
CA THR A 243 -13.11 6.22 -3.92
C THR A 243 -12.43 5.55 -2.73
N GLY A 244 -11.64 4.51 -2.99
CA GLY A 244 -11.08 3.66 -1.95
C GLY A 244 -12.07 2.66 -1.36
N VAL A 245 -13.33 2.62 -1.82
CA VAL A 245 -14.38 1.74 -1.28
C VAL A 245 -15.16 1.12 -2.43
N SER A 246 -15.48 -0.17 -2.32
CA SER A 246 -16.41 -0.86 -3.21
C SER A 246 -17.26 -1.87 -2.43
N ALA A 247 -18.22 -2.52 -3.08
CA ALA A 247 -19.01 -3.58 -2.46
C ALA A 247 -18.17 -4.81 -2.04
N ARG A 248 -16.95 -4.93 -2.59
CA ARG A 248 -16.05 -6.06 -2.37
C ARG A 248 -14.92 -5.76 -1.38
N GLY A 249 -14.63 -4.49 -1.09
CA GLY A 249 -13.53 -4.14 -0.20
C GLY A 249 -13.34 -2.65 0.02
N VAL A 250 -12.37 -2.32 0.87
CA VAL A 250 -11.95 -0.95 1.19
C VAL A 250 -10.43 -0.92 1.25
N VAL A 251 -9.83 0.18 0.75
CA VAL A 251 -8.39 0.41 0.85
C VAL A 251 -8.03 0.99 2.22
N TYR A 252 -6.86 0.63 2.72
CA TYR A 252 -6.31 1.11 3.99
C TYR A 252 -4.78 1.18 3.88
N GLY A 253 -4.13 1.91 4.78
CA GLY A 253 -2.67 2.07 4.80
C GLY A 253 -2.12 2.68 3.49
N PRO A 254 -0.99 2.16 2.95
CA PRO A 254 -0.36 2.72 1.75
C PRO A 254 -1.28 2.84 0.54
N MET A 255 -2.21 1.89 0.36
CA MET A 255 -3.16 1.98 -0.76
C MET A 255 -4.17 3.13 -0.61
N ALA A 256 -4.54 3.49 0.63
CA ALA A 256 -5.38 4.67 0.87
C ALA A 256 -4.64 5.97 0.54
N GLU A 257 -3.32 6.03 0.77
CA GLU A 257 -2.50 7.17 0.34
C GLU A 257 -2.43 7.27 -1.19
N VAL A 258 -2.32 6.14 -1.89
CA VAL A 258 -2.33 6.10 -3.37
C VAL A 258 -3.67 6.61 -3.92
N VAL A 259 -4.80 6.19 -3.34
CA VAL A 259 -6.11 6.73 -3.74
C VAL A 259 -6.19 8.22 -3.46
N HIS A 260 -5.76 8.66 -2.28
CA HIS A 260 -5.83 10.07 -1.87
C HIS A 260 -4.96 11.01 -2.72
N ASN A 261 -3.75 10.59 -3.08
CA ASN A 261 -2.80 11.46 -3.79
C ASN A 261 -2.85 11.31 -5.31
N SER A 262 -3.37 10.20 -5.83
CA SER A 262 -3.35 9.86 -7.26
C SER A 262 -4.71 9.44 -7.81
N LEU A 263 -5.18 8.23 -7.49
CA LEU A 263 -6.20 7.56 -8.30
C LEU A 263 -7.58 8.24 -8.28
N GLN A 264 -7.94 8.93 -7.19
CA GLN A 264 -9.23 9.63 -7.10
C GLN A 264 -9.39 10.78 -8.10
N TYR A 265 -8.30 11.24 -8.72
CA TYR A 265 -8.31 12.32 -9.70
C TYR A 265 -8.34 11.82 -11.15
N LEU A 266 -8.29 10.50 -11.36
CA LEU A 266 -8.35 9.91 -12.69
C LEU A 266 -9.77 9.99 -13.26
N SER A 267 -9.83 10.16 -14.58
CA SER A 267 -11.11 10.12 -15.29
C SER A 267 -11.74 8.73 -15.20
N ASP A 268 -13.07 8.67 -15.27
CA ASP A 268 -13.81 7.41 -15.26
C ASP A 268 -13.35 6.47 -16.39
N GLU A 269 -13.01 7.02 -17.56
CA GLU A 269 -12.48 6.26 -18.69
C GLU A 269 -11.16 5.59 -18.35
N ASP A 270 -10.22 6.32 -17.75
CA ASP A 270 -8.90 5.78 -17.40
C ASP A 270 -8.99 4.78 -16.24
N THR A 271 -9.79 5.07 -15.20
CA THR A 271 -9.99 4.10 -14.12
C THR A 271 -10.66 2.83 -14.64
N ARG A 272 -11.63 2.95 -15.56
CA ARG A 272 -12.27 1.80 -16.22
C ARG A 272 -11.26 1.02 -17.07
N ALA A 273 -10.40 1.70 -17.82
CA ALA A 273 -9.33 1.06 -18.59
C ALA A 273 -8.38 0.28 -17.68
N MET A 274 -7.94 0.89 -16.55
CA MET A 274 -7.14 0.20 -15.53
C MET A 274 -7.86 -1.04 -14.99
N ALA A 275 -9.16 -0.93 -14.69
CA ALA A 275 -9.96 -2.07 -14.24
C ALA A 275 -10.04 -3.20 -15.28
N VAL A 276 -10.19 -2.87 -16.57
CA VAL A 276 -10.19 -3.84 -17.67
C VAL A 276 -8.84 -4.56 -17.77
N TYR A 277 -7.74 -3.82 -17.66
CA TYR A 277 -6.40 -4.42 -17.64
C TYR A 277 -6.20 -5.35 -16.44
N LEU A 278 -6.45 -4.86 -15.23
CA LEU A 278 -6.24 -5.61 -13.98
C LEU A 278 -7.09 -6.89 -13.91
N LYS A 279 -8.35 -6.81 -14.33
CA LYS A 279 -9.21 -7.99 -14.46
C LYS A 279 -8.67 -8.96 -15.52
N GLY A 280 -8.12 -8.45 -16.62
CA GLY A 280 -7.59 -9.24 -17.72
C GLY A 280 -6.25 -9.95 -17.44
N ILE A 281 -5.48 -9.52 -16.44
CA ILE A 281 -4.24 -10.19 -15.99
C ILE A 281 -4.48 -11.18 -14.84
N SER A 282 -5.71 -11.24 -14.32
CA SER A 282 -6.05 -12.16 -13.23
C SER A 282 -6.09 -13.61 -13.73
N GLU A 283 -5.52 -14.51 -12.95
CA GLU A 283 -5.58 -15.95 -13.18
C GLU A 283 -7.04 -16.43 -13.03
N PRO A 284 -7.48 -17.42 -13.81
CA PRO A 284 -8.80 -18.01 -13.64
C PRO A 284 -8.95 -18.56 -12.21
N SER A 285 -10.08 -18.27 -11.57
CA SER A 285 -10.39 -18.88 -10.27
C SER A 285 -10.42 -20.40 -10.44
N PRO A 286 -9.70 -21.18 -9.61
CA PRO A 286 -9.91 -22.61 -9.57
C PRO A 286 -11.38 -22.88 -9.19
N PRO A 287 -12.02 -23.93 -9.74
CA PRO A 287 -13.39 -24.26 -9.36
C PRO A 287 -13.48 -24.39 -7.84
N PRO A 288 -14.56 -23.88 -7.22
CA PRO A 288 -14.72 -23.97 -5.78
C PRO A 288 -14.51 -25.44 -5.37
N PRO A 289 -13.76 -25.72 -4.29
CA PRO A 289 -13.62 -27.09 -3.82
C PRO A 289 -15.02 -27.66 -3.67
N ALA A 290 -15.24 -28.87 -4.21
CA ALA A 290 -16.50 -29.55 -4.07
C ALA A 290 -16.88 -29.49 -2.60
N SER A 291 -17.98 -28.79 -2.29
CA SER A 291 -18.45 -28.62 -0.93
C SER A 291 -18.58 -30.03 -0.35
N SER A 292 -17.64 -30.44 0.50
CA SER A 292 -17.84 -31.62 1.33
C SER A 292 -18.99 -31.21 2.24
N ALA A 293 -20.21 -31.56 1.84
CA ALA A 293 -21.35 -31.46 2.72
C ALA A 293 -21.01 -32.30 3.94
N LEU A 294 -20.63 -31.65 5.04
CA LEU A 294 -20.55 -32.32 6.33
C LEU A 294 -21.93 -32.97 6.55
N PRO A 295 -21.99 -34.22 7.04
CA PRO A 295 -23.26 -34.87 7.34
C PRO A 295 -24.12 -33.92 8.17
N THR A 296 -25.40 -33.80 7.78
CA THR A 296 -26.33 -32.73 8.17
C THR A 296 -26.41 -32.52 9.69
N THR A 297 -26.16 -33.58 10.46
CA THR A 297 -26.12 -33.60 11.92
C THR A 297 -24.91 -32.85 12.50
N GLU A 298 -23.70 -33.02 11.98
CA GLU A 298 -22.52 -32.28 12.47
C GLU A 298 -22.60 -30.79 12.14
N SER A 299 -23.11 -30.46 10.94
CA SER A 299 -23.38 -29.08 10.53
C SER A 299 -24.40 -28.41 11.45
N SER A 300 -25.51 -29.09 11.78
CA SER A 300 -26.52 -28.54 12.70
C SER A 300 -25.98 -28.28 14.11
N LEU A 301 -25.11 -29.16 14.61
CA LEU A 301 -24.48 -29.02 15.91
C LEU A 301 -23.51 -27.83 15.92
N LEU A 302 -22.65 -27.72 14.91
CA LEU A 302 -21.70 -26.60 14.79
C LEU A 302 -22.40 -25.25 14.61
N ILE A 303 -23.46 -25.19 13.79
CA ILE A 303 -24.26 -23.97 13.61
C ILE A 303 -24.91 -23.56 14.94
N SER A 304 -25.49 -24.52 15.68
CA SER A 304 -26.10 -24.23 16.98
C SER A 304 -25.09 -23.78 18.05
N LEU A 305 -23.87 -24.34 18.01
CA LEU A 305 -22.77 -23.97 18.90
C LEU A 305 -22.24 -22.57 18.58
N GLN A 306 -22.11 -22.26 17.29
CA GLN A 306 -21.67 -20.95 16.81
C GLN A 306 -22.70 -19.86 17.14
N ASP A 307 -24.00 -20.16 17.05
CA ASP A 307 -25.05 -19.21 17.47
C ASP A 307 -25.05 -18.96 18.97
N ARG A 308 -24.84 -19.99 19.80
CA ARG A 308 -24.66 -19.81 21.26
C ARG A 308 -23.44 -18.96 21.59
N LEU A 309 -22.29 -19.29 21.00
CA LEU A 309 -21.05 -18.52 21.21
C LEU A 309 -21.22 -17.06 20.78
N ARG A 310 -21.88 -16.81 19.66
CA ARG A 310 -22.19 -15.45 19.19
C ARG A 310 -23.10 -14.70 20.16
N GLN A 311 -24.14 -15.35 20.68
CA GLN A 311 -25.04 -14.75 21.67
C GLN A 311 -24.30 -14.43 22.98
N GLU A 312 -23.51 -15.36 23.51
CA GLU A 312 -22.72 -15.14 24.72
C GLU A 312 -21.69 -14.02 24.55
N LEU A 313 -20.99 -13.97 23.41
CA LEU A 313 -20.04 -12.89 23.09
C LEU A 313 -20.75 -11.54 22.98
N CYS A 314 -21.92 -11.47 22.32
CA CYS A 314 -22.70 -10.24 22.27
C CYS A 314 -23.24 -9.81 23.65
N GLU A 315 -23.55 -10.74 24.55
CA GLU A 315 -23.95 -10.44 25.92
C GLU A 315 -22.77 -9.98 26.78
N LEU A 316 -21.60 -10.60 26.62
CA LEU A 316 -20.35 -10.18 27.26
C LEU A 316 -19.94 -8.78 26.83
N SER A 317 -19.99 -8.46 25.53
CA SER A 317 -19.72 -7.10 25.03
C SER A 317 -20.73 -6.08 25.56
N ARG A 318 -22.01 -6.44 25.66
CA ARG A 318 -23.04 -5.57 26.26
C ARG A 318 -22.82 -5.36 27.77
N HIS A 319 -22.38 -6.38 28.50
CA HIS A 319 -22.08 -6.26 29.93
C HIS A 319 -20.78 -5.48 30.18
N ALA A 320 -19.75 -5.69 29.36
CA ALA A 320 -18.49 -4.95 29.41
C ALA A 320 -18.72 -3.45 29.12
N GLY A 321 -19.47 -3.14 28.05
CA GLY A 321 -19.85 -1.76 27.71
C GLY A 321 -20.64 -1.06 28.82
N ARG A 322 -21.60 -1.76 29.45
CA ARG A 322 -22.34 -1.21 30.61
C ARG A 322 -21.45 -0.97 31.83
N ARG A 323 -20.49 -1.85 32.12
CA ARG A 323 -19.55 -1.68 33.24
C ARG A 323 -18.58 -0.52 32.98
N GLN A 324 -18.12 -0.35 31.75
CA GLN A 324 -17.24 0.76 31.37
C GLN A 324 -17.98 2.11 31.41
N ALA A 325 -19.22 2.15 30.92
CA ALA A 325 -20.08 3.34 31.02
C ALA A 325 -20.39 3.70 32.49
N ALA A 326 -20.71 2.71 33.33
CA ALA A 326 -20.94 2.93 34.76
C ALA A 326 -19.69 3.38 35.52
N ALA A 327 -18.51 2.83 35.19
CA ALA A 327 -17.23 3.24 35.77
C ALA A 327 -16.84 4.67 35.36
N LEU A 328 -17.05 5.04 34.09
CA LEU A 328 -16.82 6.39 33.59
C LEU A 328 -17.78 7.42 34.21
N ALA A 329 -19.05 7.06 34.39
CA ALA A 329 -20.03 7.92 35.04
C ALA A 329 -19.76 8.10 36.55
N ALA A 330 -19.33 7.04 37.24
CA ALA A 330 -18.92 7.11 38.64
C ALA A 330 -17.65 7.97 38.85
N ALA A 331 -16.68 7.87 37.93
CA ALA A 331 -15.49 8.72 37.94
C ALA A 331 -15.82 10.22 37.71
N ARG A 332 -16.92 10.52 37.01
CA ARG A 332 -17.38 11.89 36.71
C ARG A 332 -18.46 12.43 37.66
N GLN A 333 -18.84 11.68 38.70
CA GLN A 333 -19.92 12.03 39.65
C GLN A 333 -21.25 12.41 38.96
N GLN A 334 -21.55 11.80 37.80
CA GLN A 334 -22.79 12.05 37.09
C GLN A 334 -23.86 11.00 37.46
N PRO A 335 -25.14 11.41 37.55
CA PRO A 335 -26.23 10.50 37.84
C PRO A 335 -26.56 9.64 36.62
N VAL A 336 -26.73 8.34 36.84
CA VAL A 336 -27.03 7.34 35.82
C VAL A 336 -28.41 6.74 36.10
N ASP A 337 -29.18 6.47 35.05
CA ASP A 337 -30.45 5.74 35.15
C ASP A 337 -30.20 4.22 35.39
N ARG A 338 -31.26 3.45 35.70
CA ARG A 338 -31.20 2.01 36.04
C ARG A 338 -30.55 1.12 34.97
N ASP A 339 -30.50 1.58 33.73
CA ASP A 339 -29.92 0.88 32.57
C ASP A 339 -28.50 1.37 32.21
N GLY A 340 -27.94 2.33 32.96
CA GLY A 340 -26.53 2.71 32.85
C GLY A 340 -26.21 3.71 31.73
N VAL A 341 -27.21 4.43 31.20
CA VAL A 341 -27.02 5.45 30.16
C VAL A 341 -26.91 6.83 30.81
N GLY A 342 -25.73 7.46 30.68
CA GLY A 342 -25.50 8.85 31.07
C GLY A 342 -25.86 9.79 29.91
N GLY A 343 -26.74 10.75 30.14
CA GLY A 343 -27.01 11.84 29.20
C GLY A 343 -26.11 13.02 29.52
N GLU A 344 -25.25 13.43 28.58
CA GLU A 344 -24.43 14.63 28.71
C GLU A 344 -25.21 15.85 28.19
N PRO A 345 -25.33 16.97 28.94
CA PRO A 345 -25.71 18.25 28.38
C PRO A 345 -24.44 18.96 27.86
N ASP A 346 -24.32 19.09 26.54
CA ASP A 346 -23.25 19.84 25.86
C ASP A 346 -23.45 21.37 25.98
N PRO A 347 -22.42 22.17 26.33
CA PRO A 347 -22.46 23.63 26.27
C PRO A 347 -22.49 24.22 24.83
N HIS A 348 -22.44 23.41 23.77
CA HIS A 348 -22.47 23.86 22.37
C HIS A 348 -23.64 23.31 21.51
N GLY A 349 -24.76 22.94 22.13
CA GLY A 349 -26.07 23.02 21.47
C GLY A 349 -26.33 22.10 20.26
N ALA A 350 -25.63 20.97 20.11
CA ALA A 350 -25.96 19.93 19.12
C ALA A 350 -26.19 18.57 19.81
N GLN A 351 -27.46 18.15 19.93
CA GLN A 351 -27.82 16.84 20.48
C GLN A 351 -27.73 15.76 19.40
N TRP A 352 -26.81 14.80 19.56
CA TRP A 352 -26.77 13.57 18.78
C TRP A 352 -27.40 12.44 19.60
N TRP A 353 -28.51 11.89 19.13
CA TRP A 353 -29.15 10.72 19.72
C TRP A 353 -28.65 9.46 19.00
N LEU A 354 -27.86 8.63 19.67
CA LEU A 354 -27.63 7.24 19.27
C LEU A 354 -28.75 6.39 19.87
N SER A 355 -29.84 6.20 19.12
CA SER A 355 -30.85 5.21 19.45
C SER A 355 -30.38 3.83 18.99
N ALA A 356 -29.86 3.02 19.92
CA ALA A 356 -29.69 1.60 19.69
C ALA A 356 -31.04 0.89 19.85
N GLY A 357 -31.72 0.62 18.73
CA GLY A 357 -32.85 -0.31 18.70
C GLY A 357 -33.77 -0.13 17.51
N HIS A 358 -33.63 -0.98 16.49
CA HIS A 358 -34.74 -1.79 16.00
C HIS A 358 -34.27 -2.95 15.13
N GLN A 359 -34.87 -4.12 15.39
CA GLN A 359 -34.71 -5.38 14.68
C GLN A 359 -35.51 -5.37 13.36
N GLY A 360 -34.95 -5.97 12.31
CA GLY A 360 -35.69 -6.68 11.25
C GLY A 360 -36.20 -5.88 10.04
N GLN A 361 -35.45 -5.93 8.92
CA GLN A 361 -35.86 -6.24 7.52
C GLN A 361 -34.95 -5.55 6.48
N PRO A 362 -34.82 -6.11 5.25
CA PRO A 362 -33.76 -5.77 4.29
C PRO A 362 -34.18 -4.67 3.28
N ASP A 363 -33.16 -4.14 2.61
CA ASP A 363 -33.18 -3.22 1.46
C ASP A 363 -33.31 -1.70 1.72
N ALA A 364 -32.59 -0.97 0.85
CA ALA A 364 -32.58 0.48 0.58
C ALA A 364 -31.59 1.38 1.34
N LEU A 365 -30.54 1.75 0.59
CA LEU A 365 -30.06 3.12 0.34
C LEU A 365 -29.86 4.07 1.53
N TRP A 366 -28.60 4.40 1.81
CA TRP A 366 -28.24 5.62 2.54
C TRP A 366 -27.26 6.49 1.74
N HIS A 367 -27.82 7.43 0.97
CA HIS A 367 -27.18 8.71 0.68
C HIS A 367 -27.49 9.66 1.85
N ALA A 368 -26.46 10.26 2.45
CA ALA A 368 -26.64 11.36 3.40
C ALA A 368 -26.42 12.70 2.67
N ALA A 369 -27.51 13.36 2.29
CA ALA A 369 -27.52 14.75 1.86
C ALA A 369 -27.69 15.68 3.08
N LEU A 370 -26.84 16.70 3.17
CA LEU A 370 -26.88 17.76 4.18
C LEU A 370 -28.07 18.71 3.96
N ARG A 371 -28.90 18.95 4.98
CA ARG A 371 -29.68 20.20 5.13
C ARG A 371 -29.84 20.61 6.60
N ARG A 372 -29.60 21.89 6.89
CA ARG A 372 -29.88 22.60 8.17
C ARG A 372 -31.33 23.10 8.20
N ALA A 373 -31.94 23.17 9.41
CA ALA A 373 -32.74 24.27 10.02
C ALA A 373 -33.77 23.72 11.08
N PRO A 374 -34.49 24.53 11.91
CA PRO A 374 -34.29 24.59 13.38
C PRO A 374 -35.56 24.39 14.25
N LEU A 375 -35.37 24.34 15.58
CA LEU A 375 -36.23 24.88 16.69
C LEU A 375 -36.77 23.92 17.80
N ARG A 376 -36.69 24.50 19.02
CA ARG A 376 -37.65 24.51 20.16
C ARG A 376 -37.48 23.51 21.32
N GLN A 377 -36.93 24.03 22.42
CA GLN A 377 -36.98 23.45 23.77
C GLN A 377 -38.35 23.60 24.44
N ARG A 378 -38.77 22.57 25.20
CA ARG A 378 -39.69 22.68 26.33
C ARG A 378 -39.24 21.72 27.44
N GLY A 379 -38.97 22.27 28.62
CA GLY A 379 -38.38 21.57 29.75
C GLY A 379 -39.35 20.77 30.62
N ARG A 380 -38.79 19.83 31.38
CA ARG A 380 -39.38 19.28 32.61
C ARG A 380 -38.26 18.88 33.59
N ARG A 381 -38.33 19.43 34.81
CA ARG A 381 -37.41 19.20 35.94
C ARG A 381 -37.62 17.81 36.56
N ARG A 382 -36.54 17.15 37.02
CA ARG A 382 -36.59 16.14 38.11
C ARG A 382 -35.43 16.37 39.10
N ARG A 383 -35.75 16.17 40.38
CA ARG A 383 -34.92 16.43 41.58
C ARG A 383 -33.82 15.38 41.77
N PHE A 384 -32.67 15.80 42.30
CA PHE A 384 -31.59 14.96 42.83
C PHE A 384 -31.66 14.84 44.36
N LEU A 385 -31.22 13.71 44.92
CA LEU A 385 -30.97 13.51 46.35
C LEU A 385 -29.47 13.22 46.57
N HIS A 386 -28.90 13.83 47.62
CA HIS A 386 -27.48 13.70 48.04
C HIS A 386 -27.26 12.57 49.06
N PRO A 387 -26.00 12.10 49.25
CA PRO A 387 -25.69 10.84 49.92
C PRO A 387 -25.28 11.03 51.38
N HIS A 388 -25.60 10.05 52.22
CA HIS A 388 -24.79 9.71 53.38
C HIS A 388 -24.96 8.24 53.74
N ARG A 389 -23.84 7.65 54.17
CA ARG A 389 -23.63 6.41 54.93
C ARG A 389 -23.25 5.10 54.20
N LEU A 390 -21.99 4.77 54.45
CA LEU A 390 -21.42 3.50 54.93
C LEU A 390 -20.55 2.74 53.92
N GLY A 391 -19.24 2.87 54.12
CA GLY A 391 -18.27 1.87 53.72
C GLY A 391 -18.12 0.78 54.78
N GLN A 392 -17.61 -0.38 54.37
CA GLN A 392 -16.49 -1.10 54.99
C GLN A 392 -16.21 -2.40 54.20
N SER A 393 -14.92 -2.63 53.96
CA SER A 393 -14.29 -3.76 53.28
C SER A 393 -14.27 -5.05 54.11
N ARG A 394 -14.40 -6.22 53.47
CA ARG A 394 -13.85 -7.50 53.94
C ARG A 394 -13.35 -8.37 52.77
N HIS A 395 -12.16 -8.93 52.96
CA HIS A 395 -11.45 -9.91 52.11
C HIS A 395 -12.13 -11.29 52.11
N ALA A 396 -12.05 -12.03 50.99
CA ALA A 396 -12.19 -13.49 50.96
C ALA A 396 -11.43 -14.17 49.78
N GLY A 397 -10.52 -15.06 50.17
CA GLY A 397 -9.92 -16.25 49.53
C GLY A 397 -10.05 -16.58 48.03
N LEU A 398 -8.90 -16.88 47.41
CA LEU A 398 -8.75 -17.65 46.16
C LEU A 398 -9.17 -19.12 46.37
N GLY A 399 -10.17 -19.58 45.61
CA GLY A 399 -10.65 -20.97 45.63
C GLY A 399 -10.27 -21.77 44.37
N ALA A 400 -9.67 -22.94 44.60
CA ALA A 400 -9.68 -24.24 43.90
C ALA A 400 -9.89 -24.42 42.36
N ARG A 401 -10.15 -23.40 41.53
CA ARG A 401 -10.26 -23.53 40.06
C ARG A 401 -8.99 -23.16 39.28
N GLY A 402 -8.01 -22.53 39.93
CA GLY A 402 -6.74 -22.14 39.30
C GLY A 402 -5.68 -23.26 39.19
N GLN A 403 -5.84 -24.39 39.89
CA GLN A 403 -4.81 -25.44 39.94
C GLN A 403 -5.03 -26.62 38.96
N ARG A 404 -6.16 -26.68 38.25
CA ARG A 404 -6.45 -27.77 37.27
C ARG A 404 -6.04 -27.46 35.82
N ALA A 405 -5.70 -26.22 35.50
CA ALA A 405 -5.25 -25.82 34.16
C ALA A 405 -3.75 -26.11 33.91
N ALA A 406 -2.95 -26.27 34.97
CA ALA A 406 -1.50 -26.48 34.87
C ALA A 406 -1.08 -27.95 34.66
N LEU A 407 -1.98 -28.93 34.85
CA LEU A 407 -1.66 -30.36 34.78
C LEU A 407 -2.00 -31.03 33.44
N ARG A 408 -2.73 -30.39 32.52
CA ARG A 408 -3.01 -30.93 31.17
C ARG A 408 -1.96 -30.58 30.11
N ALA A 409 -0.99 -29.72 30.42
CA ALA A 409 0.09 -29.35 29.51
C ALA A 409 1.28 -30.31 29.54
N ALA A 410 1.32 -31.26 30.49
CA ALA A 410 2.43 -32.21 30.65
C ALA A 410 2.23 -33.55 29.91
N GLU A 411 0.99 -33.89 29.55
CA GLU A 411 0.62 -35.22 29.02
C GLU A 411 0.65 -35.30 27.47
N LEU A 412 0.87 -34.17 26.78
CA LEU A 412 1.02 -34.11 25.31
C LEU A 412 2.47 -34.29 24.84
N ARG A 413 3.42 -34.56 25.75
CA ARG A 413 4.85 -34.75 25.42
C ARG A 413 5.24 -36.20 25.06
N ASP A 414 4.42 -37.20 25.34
CA ASP A 414 4.85 -38.61 25.29
C ASP A 414 4.41 -39.41 24.04
N VAL A 415 3.73 -38.81 23.06
CA VAL A 415 3.18 -39.54 21.88
C VAL A 415 4.03 -39.43 20.60
N MET A 416 5.17 -38.73 20.63
CA MET A 416 6.03 -38.51 19.44
C MET A 416 7.29 -39.39 19.38
N ILE A 417 7.23 -40.65 19.83
CA ILE A 417 8.33 -41.61 19.63
C ILE A 417 7.73 -42.92 19.12
N ASN A 418 7.66 -43.09 17.79
CA ASN A 418 8.10 -44.30 17.08
C ASN A 418 7.72 -44.31 15.57
N SER A 419 8.75 -44.60 14.77
CA SER A 419 8.78 -45.33 13.47
C SER A 419 9.04 -44.56 12.17
N ASP A 420 9.98 -45.15 11.41
CA ASP A 420 10.87 -44.65 10.35
C ASP A 420 10.22 -44.29 8.99
N PRO A 421 10.90 -43.50 8.14
CA PRO A 421 11.03 -43.91 6.74
C PRO A 421 12.39 -43.53 6.10
N PRO A 422 12.72 -44.07 4.90
CA PRO A 422 13.44 -43.18 3.97
C PRO A 422 12.97 -43.23 2.51
N THR A 423 13.47 -42.22 1.79
CA THR A 423 13.69 -42.10 0.33
C THR A 423 12.72 -41.27 -0.52
N SER A 424 12.74 -39.95 -0.28
CA SER A 424 12.51 -38.90 -1.30
C SER A 424 13.38 -37.66 -0.95
N PRO A 425 13.44 -36.57 -1.74
CA PRO A 425 14.34 -35.41 -1.51
C PRO A 425 14.30 -34.77 -0.11
N ALA A 426 13.23 -35.01 0.67
CA ALA A 426 13.19 -34.71 2.10
C ALA A 426 14.24 -35.48 2.93
N ALA A 427 14.74 -36.62 2.44
CA ALA A 427 15.79 -37.43 3.06
C ALA A 427 17.16 -36.74 3.05
N ALA A 428 17.40 -35.80 2.12
CA ALA A 428 18.61 -34.98 2.10
C ALA A 428 18.56 -33.88 3.17
N ASP A 429 17.39 -33.24 3.33
CA ASP A 429 17.16 -32.26 4.39
C ASP A 429 17.13 -32.92 5.78
N GLN A 430 16.60 -34.15 5.89
CA GLN A 430 16.68 -34.95 7.11
C GLN A 430 18.10 -35.36 7.48
N ALA A 431 18.98 -35.68 6.51
CA ALA A 431 20.38 -35.97 6.80
C ALA A 431 21.10 -34.74 7.39
N VAL A 432 20.69 -33.53 7.01
CA VAL A 432 21.20 -32.28 7.59
C VAL A 432 20.66 -32.09 9.00
N GLU A 433 19.35 -32.28 9.23
CA GLU A 433 18.75 -32.17 10.57
C GLU A 433 19.27 -33.24 11.55
N GLU A 434 19.57 -34.45 11.09
CA GLU A 434 20.12 -35.55 11.90
C GLU A 434 21.53 -35.25 12.41
N VAL A 435 22.37 -34.61 11.58
CA VAL A 435 23.68 -34.13 12.01
C VAL A 435 23.53 -32.96 12.99
N VAL A 436 22.53 -32.07 12.82
CA VAL A 436 22.24 -31.00 13.79
C VAL A 436 21.71 -31.55 15.12
N ALA A 437 20.95 -32.65 15.11
CA ALA A 437 20.30 -33.25 16.28
C ALA A 437 21.26 -33.98 17.23
N GLN A 438 22.50 -34.28 16.82
CA GLN A 438 23.56 -34.83 17.69
C GLN A 438 24.11 -33.82 18.72
N GLY A 439 23.46 -32.66 18.85
CA GLY A 439 23.83 -31.62 19.79
C GLY A 439 25.04 -30.80 19.33
N PRO A 440 25.77 -30.15 20.25
CA PRO A 440 26.80 -29.15 19.91
C PRO A 440 27.89 -29.67 18.96
N SER A 441 28.22 -30.95 19.04
CA SER A 441 29.25 -31.59 18.22
C SER A 441 28.84 -31.68 16.74
N GLY A 442 27.57 -31.96 16.46
CA GLY A 442 27.07 -32.10 15.10
C GLY A 442 26.88 -30.75 14.39
N ALA A 443 26.44 -29.73 15.13
CA ALA A 443 26.43 -28.34 14.66
C ALA A 443 27.84 -27.83 14.32
N LEU A 444 28.86 -28.20 15.10
CA LEU A 444 30.26 -27.86 14.83
C LEU A 444 30.81 -28.57 13.58
N VAL A 445 30.39 -29.81 13.31
CA VAL A 445 30.79 -30.55 12.09
C VAL A 445 30.17 -29.91 10.85
N LEU A 446 28.88 -29.54 10.88
CA LEU A 446 28.23 -28.84 9.77
C LEU A 446 28.83 -27.45 9.54
N ALA A 447 29.11 -26.70 10.60
CA ALA A 447 29.80 -25.42 10.49
C ALA A 447 31.22 -25.59 9.92
N GLY A 448 31.93 -26.66 10.31
CA GLY A 448 33.25 -27.01 9.78
C GLY A 448 33.22 -27.34 8.28
N ILE A 449 32.26 -28.14 7.84
CA ILE A 449 32.08 -28.50 6.42
C ILE A 449 31.69 -27.26 5.60
N ALA A 450 30.73 -26.46 6.09
CA ALA A 450 30.33 -25.22 5.41
C ALA A 450 31.51 -24.24 5.28
N THR A 451 32.31 -24.09 6.34
CA THR A 451 33.51 -23.26 6.32
C THR A 451 34.56 -23.80 5.36
N ALA A 452 34.78 -25.13 5.34
CA ALA A 452 35.70 -25.77 4.40
C ALA A 452 35.26 -25.57 2.94
N CYS A 453 33.97 -25.65 2.63
CA CYS A 453 33.43 -25.38 1.31
C CYS A 453 33.64 -23.91 0.89
N VAL A 454 33.37 -22.96 1.80
CA VAL A 454 33.59 -21.53 1.53
C VAL A 454 35.08 -21.23 1.32
N VAL A 455 35.97 -21.80 2.13
CA VAL A 455 37.43 -21.65 1.99
C VAL A 455 37.92 -22.29 0.68
N ALA A 456 37.40 -23.46 0.30
CA ALA A 456 37.73 -24.11 -0.96
C ALA A 456 37.25 -23.29 -2.17
N MET A 457 36.05 -22.72 -2.12
CA MET A 457 35.54 -21.81 -3.15
C MET A 457 36.36 -20.52 -3.24
N TRP A 458 36.75 -19.96 -2.10
CA TRP A 458 37.60 -18.76 -2.04
C TRP A 458 39.01 -19.05 -2.57
N LEU A 459 39.61 -20.19 -2.24
CA LEU A 459 40.90 -20.63 -2.79
C LEU A 459 40.80 -20.89 -4.29
N ALA A 460 39.75 -21.56 -4.77
CA ALA A 460 39.54 -21.77 -6.20
C ALA A 460 39.41 -20.44 -6.95
N PHE A 461 38.67 -19.47 -6.40
CA PHE A 461 38.58 -18.12 -6.95
C PHE A 461 39.94 -17.40 -6.90
N TYR A 462 40.67 -17.49 -5.79
CA TYR A 462 41.97 -16.85 -5.63
C TYR A 462 43.00 -17.42 -6.60
N LEU A 463 43.07 -18.74 -6.75
CA LEU A 463 43.93 -19.41 -7.73
C LEU A 463 43.51 -19.07 -9.17
N PHE A 464 42.22 -18.90 -9.45
CA PHE A 464 41.74 -18.54 -10.78
C PHE A 464 42.07 -17.09 -11.16
N VAL A 465 42.02 -16.16 -10.20
CA VAL A 465 42.19 -14.72 -10.43
C VAL A 465 43.64 -14.27 -10.27
N PHE A 466 44.36 -14.83 -9.30
CA PHE A 466 45.65 -14.28 -8.85
C PHE A 466 46.86 -15.19 -9.09
N LEU A 467 46.69 -16.47 -9.48
CA LEU A 467 47.84 -17.24 -9.96
C LEU A 467 48.17 -16.85 -11.41
N PRO A 468 49.40 -16.43 -11.69
CA PRO A 468 49.82 -16.16 -13.05
C PRO A 468 49.76 -17.46 -13.87
N ARG A 469 48.95 -17.44 -14.93
CA ARG A 469 48.98 -18.50 -15.94
C ARG A 469 50.31 -18.36 -16.69
N GLY A 470 51.26 -19.24 -16.42
CA GLY A 470 52.49 -19.34 -17.21
C GLY A 470 52.16 -19.57 -18.69
N PRO A 471 53.06 -19.19 -19.61
CA PRO A 471 52.80 -19.36 -21.03
C PRO A 471 52.65 -20.85 -21.34
N LEU A 472 51.48 -21.22 -21.88
CA LEU A 472 51.27 -22.52 -22.48
C LEU A 472 52.25 -22.64 -23.66
N GLN A 473 53.23 -23.53 -23.55
CA GLN A 473 54.09 -23.95 -24.67
C GLN A 473 53.34 -24.94 -25.56
#